data_AF-A0A9P5PH77-F1
#
_entry.id   AF-A0A9P5PH77-F1
#
_cell.length_a   1.000
_cell.length_b   1.000
_cell.length_c   1.000
_cell.angle_alpha   90.00
_cell.angle_beta   90.00
_cell.angle_gamma   90.00
#
_symmetry.space_group_name_H-M   'P 1'
#
loop_
_entity.id
_entity.type
_entity.pdbx_description
1 polymer ?
#
loop_
_entity_poly.entity_id
_entity_poly.type
_entity_poly.pdbx_seq_one_letter_code
_entity_poly.pdbx_strand_id
1 'polypeptide(L)'
;MKALRFCWVCNHVAQYVDGHEHTDVVQYCQEVFLPSWYRMEAKTWSWTSDNVEEVGHRTVFWFHDEPMFYAHDRCKAQWVADGEPYAKGEGISLMVADL
;
A
#
# COMPACT_ATOMS: atom_id res chain seq x y z
N MET A 1 39.73 -9.62 -8.17
CA MET A 1 38.41 -9.63 -8.84
C MET A 1 37.41 -9.01 -7.88
N LYS A 2 36.73 -7.91 -8.26
CA LYS A 2 35.61 -7.39 -7.49
C LYS A 2 34.44 -8.34 -7.70
N ALA A 3 33.93 -8.96 -6.64
CA ALA A 3 32.73 -9.79 -6.73
C ALA A 3 31.56 -8.88 -7.12
N LEU A 4 31.03 -9.08 -8.33
CA LEU A 4 29.79 -8.45 -8.77
C LEU A 4 28.67 -9.10 -7.95
N ARG A 5 28.12 -8.38 -6.97
CA ARG A 5 27.09 -8.88 -6.03
C ARG A 5 25.71 -8.91 -6.69
N PHE A 6 25.55 -9.75 -7.71
CA PHE A 6 24.25 -9.99 -8.34
C PHE A 6 23.76 -11.38 -7.99
N CYS A 7 22.49 -11.46 -7.59
CA CYS A 7 21.81 -12.72 -7.31
C CYS A 7 20.71 -12.95 -8.34
N TRP A 8 20.61 -14.19 -8.84
CA TRP A 8 19.48 -14.61 -9.67
C TRP A 8 18.28 -14.85 -8.77
N VAL A 9 17.19 -14.12 -9.01
CA VAL A 9 15.94 -14.24 -8.24
C VAL A 9 14.77 -14.54 -9.16
N CYS A 10 14.01 -15.58 -8.81
CA CYS A 10 12.68 -15.84 -9.37
C CYS A 10 11.66 -15.21 -8.42
N ASN A 11 11.33 -13.97 -8.72
CA ASN A 11 10.50 -13.13 -7.87
C ASN A 11 9.02 -13.43 -8.17
N HIS A 12 8.42 -14.33 -7.38
CA HIS A 12 6.97 -14.57 -7.32
C HIS A 12 6.27 -13.45 -6.54
N VAL A 13 6.65 -12.21 -6.79
CA VAL A 13 6.09 -11.09 -6.07
C VAL A 13 4.70 -10.84 -6.63
N ALA A 14 3.71 -11.09 -5.78
CA ALA A 14 2.40 -10.52 -5.95
C ALA A 14 2.52 -8.98 -6.01
N GLN A 15 1.44 -8.33 -6.41
CA GLN A 15 1.25 -6.88 -6.56
C GLN A 15 1.67 -6.02 -5.33
N TYR A 16 2.01 -6.66 -4.21
CA TYR A 16 2.49 -6.08 -2.96
C TYR A 16 3.84 -6.70 -2.57
N VAL A 17 4.91 -6.26 -3.23
CA VAL A 17 6.26 -6.37 -2.65
C VAL A 17 6.30 -5.39 -1.50
N ASP A 18 6.73 -5.86 -0.34
CA ASP A 18 6.64 -5.16 0.93
C ASP A 18 7.38 -3.80 0.96
N GLY A 19 6.72 -2.77 0.43
CA GLY A 19 7.14 -1.38 0.52
C GLY A 19 6.66 -0.70 1.80
N HIS A 20 5.90 -1.40 2.64
CA HIS A 20 5.40 -0.86 3.91
C HIS A 20 6.49 -0.85 4.99
N GLU A 21 7.55 -1.64 4.82
CA GLU A 21 8.68 -1.70 5.76
C GLU A 21 9.77 -0.64 5.53
N HIS A 22 9.72 0.12 4.42
CA HIS A 22 10.73 1.15 4.18
C HIS A 22 10.59 2.28 5.20
N THR A 23 11.72 2.74 5.75
CA THR A 23 11.75 3.65 6.91
C THR A 23 11.04 4.98 6.65
N ASP A 24 11.07 5.51 5.44
CA ASP A 24 10.35 6.74 5.09
C ASP A 24 8.82 6.55 5.05
N VAL A 25 8.34 5.40 4.57
CA VAL A 25 6.92 5.01 4.55
C VAL A 25 6.43 4.80 5.97
N VAL A 26 7.21 4.10 6.79
CA VAL A 26 6.91 3.92 8.22
C VAL A 26 6.86 5.26 8.93
N GLN A 27 7.86 6.13 8.69
CA GLN A 27 7.92 7.46 9.29
C GLN A 27 6.71 8.30 8.89
N TYR A 28 6.38 8.37 7.60
CA TYR A 28 5.21 9.10 7.12
C TYR A 28 3.90 8.54 7.70
N CYS A 29 3.79 7.21 7.78
CA CYS A 29 2.63 6.54 8.36
C CYS A 29 2.44 6.96 9.83
N GLN A 30 3.49 6.89 10.64
CA GLN A 30 3.46 7.18 12.07
C GLN A 30 3.33 8.68 12.39
N GLU A 31 4.04 9.54 11.66
CA GLU A 31 4.15 10.97 11.99
C GLU A 31 3.06 11.82 11.33
N VAL A 32 2.53 11.39 10.17
CA VAL A 32 1.61 12.22 9.36
C VAL A 32 0.26 11.55 9.18
N PHE A 33 0.24 10.31 8.67
CA PHE A 33 -1.00 9.65 8.29
C PHE A 33 -1.87 9.31 9.50
N LEU A 34 -1.36 8.54 10.46
CA LEU A 34 -2.14 8.10 11.63
C LEU A 34 -2.66 9.28 12.48
N PRO A 35 -1.84 10.32 12.80
CA PRO A 35 -2.35 11.47 13.55
C PRO A 35 -3.46 12.22 12.79
N SER A 36 -3.37 12.32 11.47
CA SER A 36 -4.41 12.93 10.64
C SER A 36 -5.67 12.08 10.62
N TRP A 37 -5.53 10.76 10.53
CA TRP A 37 -6.62 9.80 10.57
C TRP A 37 -7.42 9.91 11.86
N TYR A 38 -6.77 9.85 13.03
CA TYR A 38 -7.45 9.91 14.33
C TYR A 38 -8.25 11.21 14.54
N ARG A 39 -7.78 12.34 14.00
CA ARG A 39 -8.54 13.61 14.05
C ARG A 39 -9.85 13.56 13.25
N MET A 40 -9.89 12.75 12.20
CA MET A 40 -11.07 12.60 11.37
C MET A 40 -11.95 11.44 11.83
N GLU A 41 -11.38 10.37 12.37
CA GLU A 41 -12.09 9.23 12.95
C GLU A 41 -13.06 9.67 14.06
N ALA A 42 -12.68 10.68 14.87
CA ALA A 42 -13.56 11.29 15.86
C ALA A 42 -14.85 11.92 15.27
N LYS A 43 -14.94 12.09 13.95
CA LYS A 43 -16.11 12.60 13.21
C LYS A 43 -16.79 11.53 12.35
N THR A 44 -16.35 10.28 12.47
CA THR A 44 -16.95 9.13 11.80
C THR A 44 -18.02 8.48 12.65
N TRP A 45 -18.50 7.31 12.23
CA TRP A 45 -19.56 6.59 12.91
C TRP A 45 -19.04 5.93 14.20
N SER A 46 -19.58 6.33 15.35
CA SER A 46 -19.25 5.77 16.65
C SER A 46 -20.50 5.19 17.35
N TRP A 47 -20.25 4.19 18.20
CA TRP A 47 -21.26 3.50 19.00
C TRP A 47 -20.85 3.56 20.47
N THR A 48 -21.81 3.75 21.37
CA THR A 48 -21.59 3.66 22.81
C THR A 48 -21.40 2.22 23.24
N SER A 49 -20.99 2.01 24.49
CA SER A 49 -20.88 0.66 25.10
C SER A 49 -22.19 -0.13 25.10
N ASP A 50 -23.33 0.56 25.00
CA ASP A 50 -24.66 -0.04 24.99
C ASP A 50 -25.18 -0.25 23.55
N ASN A 51 -24.30 -0.19 22.54
CA ASN A 51 -24.63 -0.26 21.11
C ASN A 51 -25.66 0.80 20.68
N VAL A 52 -25.63 1.98 21.30
CA VAL A 52 -26.41 3.12 20.86
C VAL A 52 -25.53 4.00 19.98
N GLU A 53 -26.08 4.43 18.86
CA GLU A 53 -25.37 5.26 17.92
C GLU A 53 -25.19 6.70 18.45
N GLU A 54 -23.98 7.25 18.32
CA GLU A 54 -23.75 8.66 18.68
C GLU A 54 -24.28 9.60 17.58
N VAL A 55 -25.04 10.61 17.98
CA VAL A 55 -25.76 11.52 17.06
C VAL A 55 -24.89 12.75 16.74
N GLY A 56 -24.58 12.98 15.46
CA GLY A 56 -23.74 14.11 15.00
C GLY A 56 -23.53 14.17 13.49
N HIS A 57 -22.80 15.18 12.99
CA HIS A 57 -22.39 15.28 11.59
C HIS A 57 -21.34 14.21 11.27
N ARG A 58 -21.63 13.35 10.28
CA ARG A 58 -20.81 12.17 9.98
C ARG A 58 -19.98 12.38 8.73
N THR A 59 -18.69 12.10 8.85
CA THR A 59 -17.79 11.95 7.71
C THR A 59 -17.82 10.48 7.29
N VAL A 60 -18.20 10.20 6.03
CA VAL A 60 -18.11 8.87 5.45
C VAL A 60 -16.84 8.78 4.65
N PHE A 61 -15.97 7.84 5.01
CA PHE A 61 -14.77 7.53 4.26
C PHE A 61 -15.09 6.49 3.19
N TRP A 62 -14.87 6.87 1.94
CA TRP A 62 -14.91 5.96 0.81
C TRP A 62 -13.50 5.44 0.58
N PHE A 63 -13.28 4.18 0.91
CA PHE A 63 -12.08 3.47 0.52
C PHE A 63 -12.34 2.85 -0.83
N HIS A 64 -11.63 3.30 -1.84
CA HIS A 64 -11.44 2.50 -3.04
C HIS A 64 -10.30 1.56 -2.72
N ASP A 65 -10.55 0.25 -2.75
CA ASP A 65 -9.42 -0.63 -3.01
C ASP A 65 -8.96 -0.30 -4.44
N GLU A 66 -7.65 -0.21 -4.65
CA GLU A 66 -7.09 -0.06 -5.99
C GLU A 66 -6.94 -1.47 -6.58
N PRO A 67 -7.90 -2.01 -7.34
CA PRO A 67 -7.58 -3.13 -8.23
C PRO A 67 -6.83 -2.54 -9.43
N MET A 68 -5.58 -2.11 -9.18
CA MET A 68 -4.66 -1.62 -10.20
C MET A 68 -4.00 -2.79 -10.92
N PHE A 69 -4.56 -3.24 -12.04
CA PHE A 69 -3.96 -4.34 -12.81
C PHE A 69 -2.87 -3.83 -13.73
N TYR A 70 -1.72 -4.48 -13.73
CA TYR A 70 -0.65 -4.19 -14.69
C TYR A 70 -0.70 -5.20 -15.83
N ALA A 71 -0.67 -4.70 -17.07
CA ALA A 71 -0.44 -5.56 -18.22
C ALA A 71 0.90 -6.29 -18.04
N HIS A 72 0.94 -7.57 -18.41
CA HIS A 72 2.14 -8.42 -18.32
C HIS A 72 2.73 -8.64 -16.93
N ASP A 73 1.98 -8.38 -15.84
CA ASP A 73 2.45 -8.72 -14.50
C ASP A 73 2.71 -10.23 -14.41
N ARG A 74 3.97 -10.63 -14.57
CA ARG A 74 4.43 -12.01 -14.65
C ARG A 74 5.68 -12.14 -13.78
N CYS A 75 5.87 -13.33 -13.23
CA CYS A 75 7.01 -13.68 -12.39
C CYS A 75 8.32 -13.30 -13.09
N LYS A 76 9.00 -12.25 -12.61
CA LYS A 76 10.29 -11.86 -13.17
C LYS A 76 11.38 -12.78 -12.64
N ALA A 77 12.08 -13.44 -13.56
CA ALA A 77 13.36 -14.07 -13.29
C ALA A 77 14.45 -13.13 -13.80
N GLN A 78 15.22 -12.52 -12.89
CA GLN A 78 16.24 -11.52 -13.25
C GLN A 78 17.43 -11.54 -12.28
N TRP A 79 18.56 -11.00 -12.73
CA TRP A 79 19.71 -10.68 -11.88
C TRP A 79 19.48 -9.32 -11.24
N VAL A 80 19.44 -9.25 -9.91
CA VAL A 80 19.19 -8.00 -9.17
C VAL A 80 20.42 -7.67 -8.31
N ALA A 81 20.79 -6.39 -8.29
CA ALA A 81 21.78 -5.88 -7.36
C ALA A 81 21.17 -5.70 -5.96
N ASP A 82 21.96 -5.94 -4.93
CA ASP A 82 21.53 -5.81 -3.54
C ASP A 82 21.04 -4.38 -3.23
N GLY A 83 19.82 -4.24 -2.70
CA GLY A 83 19.23 -2.97 -2.28
C GLY A 83 18.58 -2.10 -3.37
N GLU A 84 18.45 -2.57 -4.61
CA GLU A 84 17.75 -1.79 -5.65
C GLU A 84 16.23 -1.98 -5.58
N PRO A 85 15.45 -0.88 -5.45
CA PRO A 85 14.00 -0.95 -5.40
C PRO A 85 13.42 -1.35 -6.76
N TYR A 86 12.30 -2.07 -6.72
CA TYR A 86 11.58 -2.53 -7.90
C TYR A 86 10.45 -1.56 -8.27
N ALA A 87 10.32 -1.21 -9.55
CA ALA A 87 9.19 -0.43 -10.06
C ALA A 87 7.91 -1.28 -10.11
N LYS A 88 6.82 -0.84 -9.49
CA LYS A 88 5.54 -1.57 -9.43
C LYS A 88 4.97 -1.84 -10.84
N GLY A 89 4.80 -3.12 -11.17
CA GLY A 89 4.17 -3.61 -12.41
C GLY A 89 5.03 -3.60 -13.69
N GLU A 90 4.66 -4.44 -14.67
CA GLU A 90 5.35 -4.58 -15.98
C GLU A 90 4.58 -3.95 -17.15
N GLY A 91 4.10 -2.72 -17.02
CA GLY A 91 3.53 -2.02 -18.17
C GLY A 91 2.37 -1.10 -17.83
N ILE A 92 1.46 -0.94 -18.79
CA ILE A 92 0.29 -0.07 -18.65
C ILE A 92 -0.59 -0.60 -17.52
N SER A 93 -0.90 0.28 -16.56
CA SER A 93 -1.85 -0.01 -15.50
C SER A 93 -3.28 0.31 -15.92
N LEU A 94 -4.23 -0.48 -15.39
CA LEU A 94 -5.65 -0.23 -15.48
C LEU A 94 -6.20 -0.04 -14.06
N MET A 95 -6.75 1.15 -13.80
CA MET A 95 -7.54 1.43 -12.60
C MET A 95 -9.00 1.10 -12.91
N VAL A 96 -9.59 0.18 -12.14
CA VAL A 96 -11.02 -0.13 -12.22
C VAL A 96 -11.66 0.30 -10.90
N ALA A 97 -12.78 1.02 -10.97
CA ALA A 97 -13.62 1.31 -9.83
C ALA A 97 -15.05 0.88 -10.16
N ASP A 98 -15.77 0.36 -9.17
CA ASP A 98 -17.22 0.17 -9.30
C ASP A 98 -17.93 1.52 -9.28
N LEU A 99 -19.08 1.62 -9.96
CA LEU A 99 -19.80 2.89 -10.17
C LEU A 99 -20.79 3.20 -9.04
#